data_AF-A0A7C5VF61-F1
#
_entry.id   AF-A0A7C5VF61-F1
#
_cell.length_a   1.000
_cell.length_b   1.000
_cell.length_c   1.000
_cell.angle_alpha   90.00
_cell.angle_beta   90.00
_cell.angle_gamma   90.00
#
_symmetry.space_group_name_H-M   'P 1'
#
loop_
_entity.id
_entity.type
_entity.pdbx_description
1 polymer ?
#
loop_
_entity_poly.entity_id
_entity_poly.type
_entity_poly.pdbx_seq_one_letter_code
_entity_poly.pdbx_strand_id
1 'polypeptide(L)'
;MNKADLVDIISEGTGLTKVETAAVIDAFLATVAYALSKGERVELRRFGTFSLKDRKPKVGRNPKTGVTVPIPARKVPHFKPSPELKKFIEEQLKAEKNA
;
A
#
# COMPACT_ATOMS: atom_id res chain seq x y z
N MET A 1 -4.60 -3.55 -12.75
CA MET A 1 -3.25 -4.07 -12.48
C MET A 1 -3.29 -4.94 -11.24
N ASN A 2 -3.04 -6.24 -11.40
CA ASN A 2 -2.91 -7.25 -10.36
C ASN A 2 -1.43 -7.66 -10.17
N LYS A 3 -1.13 -8.66 -9.32
CA LYS A 3 0.25 -9.12 -9.09
C LYS A 3 0.89 -9.74 -10.34
N ALA A 4 0.15 -10.49 -11.15
CA ALA A 4 0.67 -11.08 -12.37
C ALA A 4 1.06 -10.00 -13.39
N ASP A 5 0.22 -8.97 -13.55
CA ASP A 5 0.51 -7.81 -14.40
C ASP A 5 1.80 -7.10 -13.93
N LEU A 6 2.00 -6.96 -12.61
CA LEU A 6 3.23 -6.39 -12.05
C LEU A 6 4.46 -7.25 -12.34
N VAL A 7 4.35 -8.57 -12.21
CA VAL A 7 5.45 -9.51 -12.53
C VAL A 7 5.85 -9.37 -13.99
N ASP A 8 4.88 -9.35 -14.89
CA ASP A 8 5.12 -9.25 -16.33
C ASP A 8 5.87 -7.94 -16.65
N ILE A 9 5.31 -6.80 -16.25
CA ILE A 9 5.90 -5.47 -16.53
C ILE A 9 7.30 -5.31 -15.91
N ILE A 10 7.50 -5.77 -14.67
CA ILE A 10 8.79 -5.64 -13.98
C ILE A 10 9.82 -6.58 -14.60
N SER A 11 9.43 -7.81 -14.97
CA SER A 11 10.34 -8.76 -15.62
C SER A 11 10.85 -8.23 -16.96
N GLU A 12 9.97 -7.64 -17.76
CA GLU A 12 10.32 -6.99 -19.03
C GLU A 12 11.28 -5.80 -18.82
N GLY A 13 11.03 -4.97 -17.81
CA GLY A 13 11.85 -3.79 -17.54
C GLY A 13 13.20 -4.08 -16.88
N THR A 14 13.36 -5.24 -16.23
CA THR A 14 14.57 -5.58 -15.46
C THR A 14 15.42 -6.69 -16.10
N GLY A 15 14.85 -7.49 -16.99
CA GLY A 15 15.48 -8.67 -17.57
C GLY A 15 15.50 -9.89 -16.64
N LEU A 16 14.93 -9.77 -15.43
CA LEU A 16 14.73 -10.92 -14.54
C LEU A 16 13.70 -11.88 -15.11
N THR A 17 13.82 -13.16 -14.81
CA THR A 17 12.75 -14.10 -15.14
C THR A 17 11.47 -13.77 -14.37
N LYS A 18 10.31 -14.19 -14.89
CA LYS A 18 9.02 -14.02 -14.20
C LYS A 18 9.02 -14.71 -12.83
N VAL A 19 9.73 -15.84 -12.70
CA VAL A 19 9.86 -16.59 -11.44
C VAL A 19 10.65 -15.78 -10.41
N GLU A 20 11.81 -15.25 -10.78
CA GLU A 20 12.62 -14.39 -9.90
C GLU A 20 11.85 -13.12 -9.51
N THR A 21 11.19 -12.49 -10.48
CA THR A 21 10.40 -11.27 -10.25
C THR A 21 9.25 -11.53 -9.27
N ALA A 22 8.53 -12.64 -9.43
CA ALA A 22 7.49 -13.03 -8.49
C ALA A 22 8.03 -13.24 -7.07
N ALA A 23 9.18 -13.91 -6.94
CA ALA A 23 9.83 -14.13 -5.65
C ALA A 23 10.26 -12.81 -5.00
N VAL A 24 10.80 -11.86 -5.76
CA VAL A 24 11.18 -10.53 -5.26
C VAL A 24 9.97 -9.75 -4.75
N ILE A 25 8.86 -9.76 -5.49
CA ILE A 25 7.63 -9.08 -5.08
C ILE A 25 7.08 -9.69 -3.79
N ASP A 26 7.05 -11.03 -3.68
CA ASP A 26 6.60 -11.70 -2.46
C ASP A 26 7.49 -11.40 -1.25
N ALA A 27 8.81 -11.46 -1.44
CA ALA A 27 9.77 -11.13 -0.40
C ALA A 27 9.62 -9.67 0.07
N PHE A 28 9.41 -8.74 -0.87
CA PHE A 28 9.16 -7.34 -0.54
C PHE A 28 7.89 -7.16 0.30
N LEU A 29 6.76 -7.74 -0.12
CA LEU A 29 5.50 -7.65 0.62
C LEU A 29 5.61 -8.24 2.03
N ALA A 30 6.25 -9.41 2.15
CA ALA A 30 6.50 -10.06 3.43
C ALA A 30 7.39 -9.21 4.35
N THR A 31 8.45 -8.61 3.80
CA THR A 31 9.38 -7.75 4.54
C THR A 31 8.68 -6.52 5.09
N VAL A 32 7.84 -5.85 4.28
CA VAL A 32 7.06 -4.69 4.73
C VAL A 32 6.09 -5.10 5.84
N ALA A 33 5.38 -6.22 5.68
CA ALA A 33 4.45 -6.70 6.70
C ALA A 33 5.17 -7.01 8.03
N TYR A 34 6.33 -7.66 7.96
CA TYR A 34 7.13 -7.99 9.14
C TYR A 34 7.66 -6.75 9.85
N ALA A 35 8.21 -5.78 9.12
CA ALA A 35 8.66 -4.51 9.70
C ALA A 35 7.52 -3.78 10.43
N LEU A 36 6.35 -3.68 9.79
CA LEU A 36 5.17 -3.07 10.41
C LEU A 36 4.69 -3.83 11.66
N SER A 37 4.79 -5.16 11.69
CA SER A 37 4.42 -5.96 12.86
C SER A 37 5.29 -5.64 14.09
N LYS A 38 6.53 -5.19 13.87
CA LYS A 38 7.46 -4.72 14.91
C LYS A 38 7.25 -3.26 15.30
N GLY A 39 6.33 -2.56 14.64
CA GLY A 39 6.15 -1.11 14.81
C GLY A 39 7.18 -0.27 14.08
N GLU A 40 7.99 -0.87 13.20
CA GLU A 40 8.96 -0.15 12.38
C GLU A 40 8.26 0.56 11.22
N ARG A 41 8.92 1.60 10.71
CA ARG A 41 8.48 2.37 9.53
C ARG A 41 9.34 1.96 8.34
N VAL A 42 8.70 1.67 7.20
CA VAL A 42 9.39 1.42 5.93
C VAL A 42 9.25 2.65 5.04
N GLU A 43 10.36 3.25 4.66
CA GLU A 43 10.40 4.44 3.81
C GLU A 43 11.01 4.11 2.44
N LEU A 44 10.24 4.39 1.39
CA LEU A 44 10.65 4.26 0.00
C LEU A 44 10.75 5.66 -0.60
N ARG A 45 11.97 6.17 -0.70
CA ARG A 45 12.25 7.54 -1.16
C ARG A 45 11.56 7.81 -2.51
N ARG A 46 10.94 8.98 -2.66
CA ARG A 46 10.15 9.41 -3.84
C ARG A 46 8.85 8.62 -4.11
N PHE A 47 8.53 7.61 -3.31
CA PHE A 47 7.30 6.84 -3.46
C PHE A 47 6.36 7.06 -2.26
N GLY A 48 6.85 6.77 -1.05
CA GLY A 48 6.07 6.97 0.14
C GLY A 48 6.58 6.21 1.35
N THR A 49 5.73 6.06 2.34
CA THR A 49 6.07 5.45 3.61
C THR A 49 4.96 4.53 4.08
N PHE A 50 5.31 3.32 4.49
CA PHE A 50 4.47 2.44 5.27
C PHE A 50 4.76 2.62 6.76
N SER A 51 3.73 2.84 7.56
CA SER A 51 3.83 2.95 9.02
C SER A 51 2.58 2.40 9.69
N LEU A 52 2.64 2.16 11.00
CA LEU A 52 1.42 2.02 11.80
C LEU A 52 0.84 3.39 12.16
N LYS A 53 -0.48 3.46 12.29
CA LYS A 53 -1.19 4.60 12.90
C LYS A 53 -2.11 4.11 14.01
N ASP A 54 -2.14 4.85 15.11
CA ASP A 54 -3.12 4.64 16.16
C ASP A 54 -4.51 5.09 15.70
N ARG A 55 -5.48 4.20 15.84
CA ARG A 55 -6.90 4.50 15.66
C ARG A 55 -7.56 4.56 17.03
N LYS A 56 -8.16 5.70 17.31
CA LYS A 56 -8.97 5.92 18.51
C LYS A 56 -10.17 4.97 18.53
N PRO A 57 -10.64 4.55 19.71
CA PRO A 57 -11.84 3.76 19.82
C PRO A 57 -13.02 4.58 19.30
N LYS A 58 -13.99 3.90 18.68
CA LYS A 58 -15.22 4.53 18.21
C LYS A 58 -16.38 3.56 18.26
N VAL A 59 -17.57 4.09 18.10
CA VAL A 59 -18.78 3.29 18.05
C VAL A 59 -19.14 3.03 16.59
N GLY A 60 -19.24 1.75 16.22
CA GLY A 60 -19.68 1.30 14.90
C GLY A 60 -21.11 0.76 14.94
N ARG A 61 -21.62 0.37 13.77
CA ARG A 61 -22.94 -0.24 13.62
C ARG A 61 -22.82 -1.51 12.79
N ASN A 62 -23.41 -2.60 13.25
CA ASN A 62 -23.46 -3.84 12.46
C ASN A 62 -24.30 -3.59 11.20
N PRO A 63 -23.74 -3.75 9.97
CA PRO A 63 -24.48 -3.47 8.74
C PRO A 63 -25.72 -4.35 8.56
N LYS A 64 -25.74 -5.56 9.14
CA LYS A 64 -26.84 -6.51 9.00
C LYS A 64 -27.97 -6.28 10.01
N THR A 65 -27.64 -5.91 11.25
CA THR A 65 -28.62 -5.83 12.36
C THR A 65 -28.90 -4.42 12.85
N GLY A 66 -28.08 -3.44 12.46
CA GLY A 66 -28.19 -2.07 12.95
C GLY A 66 -27.79 -1.89 14.42
N VAL A 67 -27.34 -2.94 15.11
CA VAL A 67 -26.91 -2.86 16.51
C VAL A 67 -25.59 -2.11 16.61
N THR A 68 -25.51 -1.23 17.59
CA THR A 68 -24.33 -0.45 17.92
C THR A 68 -23.27 -1.33 18.57
N VAL A 69 -22.05 -1.33 18.03
CA VAL A 69 -20.94 -2.18 18.51
C VAL A 69 -19.71 -1.31 18.80
N PRO A 70 -19.09 -1.41 19.99
CA PRO A 70 -17.85 -0.70 20.28
C PRO A 70 -16.70 -1.26 19.43
N ILE A 71 -15.92 -0.37 18.83
CA ILE A 71 -14.69 -0.70 18.10
C ILE A 71 -13.52 -0.20 18.96
N PRO A 72 -12.67 -1.10 19.50
CA PRO A 72 -11.59 -0.72 20.39
C PRO A 72 -10.47 0.04 19.67
N ALA A 73 -9.62 0.69 20.46
CA ALA A 73 -8.39 1.31 19.95
C ALA A 73 -7.49 0.23 19.32
N ARG A 74 -6.86 0.54 18.19
CA ARG A 74 -5.93 -0.38 17.53
C ARG A 74 -4.91 0.35 16.67
N LYS A 75 -3.77 -0.28 16.44
CA LYS A 75 -2.82 0.14 15.40
C LYS A 75 -3.24 -0.44 14.06
N VAL A 76 -3.18 0.37 13.01
CA VAL A 76 -3.48 -0.07 11.64
C VAL A 76 -2.34 0.29 10.70
N PRO A 77 -2.02 -0.55 9.70
CA PRO A 77 -1.14 -0.17 8.61
C PRO A 77 -1.66 1.08 7.89
N HIS A 78 -0.74 1.94 7.48
CA HIS A 78 -1.02 3.16 6.77
C HIS A 78 0.10 3.44 5.76
N PHE A 79 -0.26 3.64 4.50
CA PHE A 79 0.65 4.17 3.49
C PHE A 79 0.46 5.68 3.35
N LYS A 80 1.56 6.44 3.45
CA LYS A 80 1.62 7.87 3.17
C LYS A 80 2.34 8.07 1.83
N PRO A 81 1.65 8.48 0.75
CA PRO A 81 2.28 8.82 -0.53
C PRO A 81 3.24 10.00 -0.36
N SER A 82 4.37 9.98 -1.05
CA SER A 82 5.31 11.10 -1.07
C SER A 82 4.73 12.28 -1.88
N PRO A 83 5.23 13.52 -1.67
CA PRO A 83 4.85 14.66 -2.49
C PRO A 83 5.09 14.42 -3.99
N GLU A 84 6.19 13.75 -4.34
CA GLU A 84 6.54 13.44 -5.73
C GLU A 84 5.54 12.47 -6.36
N LEU A 85 5.14 11.40 -5.65
CA LEU A 85 4.14 10.46 -6.15
C LEU A 85 2.79 11.15 -6.39
N LYS A 86 2.37 12.02 -5.46
CA LYS A 86 1.13 12.80 -5.62
C LYS A 86 1.18 13.70 -6.83
N LYS A 87 2.27 14.47 -6.99
CA LYS A 87 2.47 15.37 -8.12
C LYS A 87 2.45 14.61 -9.45
N PHE A 88 3.16 13.49 -9.52
CA PHE A 88 3.17 12.64 -10.71
C PHE A 88 1.75 12.19 -11.11
N ILE A 89 0.95 11.72 -10.15
CA ILE A 89 -0.44 11.29 -10.43
C ILE A 89 -1.30 12.48 -10.89
N GLU A 90 -1.19 13.64 -10.24
CA GLU A 90 -1.93 14.84 -10.65
C GLU A 90 -1.60 15.29 -12.07
N GLU A 91 -0.33 15.20 -12.48
CA GLU A 91 0.11 15.53 -13.83
C GLU A 91 -0.46 14.54 -14.87
N GLN A 92 -0.42 13.24 -14.59
CA GLN A 92 -0.99 12.23 -15.50
C GLN A 92 -2.51 12.42 -15.69
N LEU A 93 -3.25 12.66 -14.60
CA LEU A 93 -4.69 12.90 -14.67
C LEU A 93 -5.07 14.18 -15.42
N LYS A 94 -4.18 15.18 -15.48
CA LYS A 94 -4.39 16.39 -16.30
C LYS A 94 -4.11 16.12 -17.77
N ALA A 95 -3.06 15.36 -18.09
CA ALA A 95 -2.73 15.00 -19.46
C ALA A 95 -3.87 14.21 -20.13
N GLU A 96 -4.44 13.22 -19.42
CA GLU A 96 -5.58 12.43 -19.92
C GLU A 96 -6.85 13.26 -20.16
N LYS A 97 -7.06 14.35 -19.41
CA LYS A 97 -8.23 15.23 -19.60
C LYS A 97 -8.08 16.20 -20.78
N ASN A 98 -6.84 16.43 -21.20
CA ASN A 98 -6.51 17.36 -22.28
C ASN A 98 -6.21 16.62 -23.60
N ALA A 99 -6.22 15.29 -23.59
CA ALA A 99 -6.11 14.41 -24.75
C ALA A 99 -7.50 14.02 -25.25
#